data_AF-A0AAV6QLZ4-F1
#
_entry.id   AF-A0AAV6QLZ4-F1
#
_cell.length_a   1.000
_cell.length_b   1.000
_cell.length_c   1.000
_cell.angle_alpha   90.00
_cell.angle_beta   90.00
_cell.angle_gamma   90.00
#
_symmetry.space_group_name_H-M   'P 1'
#
loop_
_entity.id
_entity.type
_entity.pdbx_description
1 polymer ?
#
loop_
_entity_poly.entity_id
_entity_poly.type
_entity_poly.pdbx_seq_one_letter_code
_entity_poly.pdbx_strand_id
1 'polypeptide(L)'
;MSNLKELCSGLPLDPLPPKQGRDPRLPHAPIRTPNLTAEEERLALRNALRYFPPSVHATLAPEFAQELRQYGHIYMYRFCPTLRMRALPIDQYPCRTRQAASIMLMIMNNLDPAVAQFPQELVTYGGNGQVFSNWAQFRLVMHYLSEMTEEQTLVMYSGHPMGLFPSLPSSPRAIITNGMVIPNYSSRDQYEKMFALGVTMYGQMTAGSYCYIGPQGIVHGTMLTVLNAGRRYLGSDDLRGRVFVTSGLGGMSGAQAKAAVIAGCIGVIAEVDEAPLRKRHEQGWLMEVTSNIEHCIQRIREAKSSKTALSLGYHGNIVDLWERLLLEYERTGQLLVDLGSDQTSLHNPFNGGYYPVQLAFRQANQLMTTDPNRFRTMVQESLRRQIKAINKLTDAGLFFWDYGNAFLLEAQRAGAEVEKVGGGATEFRYPSYVQHIMGDIFSLGFGPFRWVCTSGDARDLAVTDDIAATVLEEIGANVSDRIRQQYNDNIHWIREAGKHKMVVGSQARILYSDQRGRVCIALAINQ
;
A
#
# COMPACT_ATOMS: atom_id res chain seq x y z
N MET A 1 -9.35 30.42 10.12
CA MET A 1 -9.10 28.98 10.10
C MET A 1 -10.35 28.32 9.55
N SER A 2 -10.22 27.57 8.46
CA SER A 2 -11.32 26.84 7.86
C SER A 2 -11.89 25.82 8.86
N ASN A 3 -13.21 25.83 9.07
CA ASN A 3 -13.91 24.87 9.93
C ASN A 3 -14.58 23.79 9.08
N LEU A 4 -14.96 22.65 9.67
CA LEU A 4 -15.60 21.55 8.93
C LEU A 4 -16.87 21.96 8.20
N LYS A 5 -17.59 22.99 8.65
CA LYS A 5 -18.79 23.49 7.94
C LYS A 5 -18.43 24.08 6.58
N GLU A 6 -17.31 24.79 6.47
CA GLU A 6 -16.81 25.31 5.18
C GLU A 6 -16.38 24.16 4.24
N LEU A 7 -15.86 23.06 4.78
CA LEU A 7 -15.54 21.88 3.97
C LEU A 7 -16.79 21.28 3.30
N CYS A 8 -17.92 21.34 4.01
CA CYS A 8 -19.21 20.79 3.61
C CYS A 8 -20.04 21.73 2.72
N SER A 9 -19.60 22.97 2.48
CA SER A 9 -20.36 23.92 1.64
C SER A 9 -20.20 23.69 0.13
N GLY A 10 -19.48 22.65 -0.28
CA GLY A 10 -19.22 22.35 -1.69
C GLY A 10 -18.07 23.15 -2.28
N LEU A 11 -18.21 23.56 -3.54
CA LEU A 11 -17.17 24.33 -4.23
C LEU A 11 -17.28 25.83 -3.85
N PRO A 12 -16.24 26.43 -3.25
CA PRO A 12 -16.19 27.88 -3.07
C PRO A 12 -15.98 28.57 -4.42
N LEU A 13 -16.97 29.32 -4.89
CA LEU A 13 -16.96 29.95 -6.22
C LEU A 13 -17.04 31.47 -6.19
N ASP A 14 -17.60 32.06 -5.13
CA ASP A 14 -17.74 33.50 -4.97
C ASP A 14 -17.44 33.95 -3.52
N PRO A 15 -16.24 34.52 -3.27
CA PRO A 15 -15.12 34.58 -4.20
C PRO A 15 -14.48 33.20 -4.42
N LEU A 16 -13.79 33.02 -5.55
CA LEU A 16 -12.87 31.87 -5.71
C LEU A 16 -11.79 31.92 -4.61
N PRO A 17 -11.39 30.78 -4.02
CA PRO A 17 -10.24 30.72 -3.12
C PRO A 17 -9.00 31.25 -3.81
N PRO A 18 -8.01 31.81 -3.09
CA PRO A 18 -6.76 32.24 -3.70
C PRO A 18 -6.09 31.07 -4.44
N LYS A 19 -5.37 31.36 -5.52
CA LYS A 19 -4.57 30.36 -6.23
C LYS A 19 -3.58 29.72 -5.24
N GLN A 20 -3.52 28.40 -5.22
CA GLN A 20 -2.60 27.63 -4.38
C GLN A 20 -1.72 26.75 -5.26
N GLY A 21 -0.48 26.54 -4.81
CA GLY A 21 0.45 25.59 -5.42
C GLY A 21 0.81 24.48 -4.43
N ARG A 22 1.80 23.69 -4.82
CA ARG A 22 2.40 22.64 -4.00
C ARG A 22 3.07 23.21 -2.73
N ASP A 23 2.82 22.60 -1.59
CA ASP A 23 3.52 22.90 -0.34
C ASP A 23 4.86 22.15 -0.31
N PRO A 24 6.01 22.84 -0.43
CA PRO A 24 7.32 22.19 -0.56
C PRO A 24 7.73 21.37 0.67
N ARG A 25 7.00 21.48 1.79
CA ARG A 25 7.24 20.69 3.00
C ARG A 25 6.61 19.30 2.94
N LEU A 26 5.72 19.05 1.99
CA LEU A 26 5.05 17.76 1.81
C LEU A 26 5.70 16.97 0.65
N PRO A 27 5.69 15.64 0.73
CA PRO A 27 6.07 14.82 -0.42
C PRO A 27 5.04 14.99 -1.54
N HIS A 28 5.54 15.03 -2.78
CA HIS A 28 4.73 15.21 -3.98
C HIS A 28 4.84 14.06 -4.96
N ALA A 29 3.74 13.76 -5.63
CA ALA A 29 3.75 12.75 -6.68
C ALA A 29 4.68 13.16 -7.83
N PRO A 30 5.42 12.20 -8.44
CA PRO A 30 6.20 12.44 -9.64
C PRO A 30 5.37 13.09 -10.75
N ILE A 31 6.03 13.90 -11.59
CA ILE A 31 5.40 14.50 -12.77
C ILE A 31 4.98 13.36 -13.71
N ARG A 32 3.73 13.41 -14.19
CA ARG A 32 3.20 12.43 -15.14
C ARG A 32 3.46 12.88 -16.57
N THR A 33 3.59 11.92 -17.47
CA THR A 33 3.81 12.17 -18.91
C THR A 33 2.78 11.41 -19.74
N PRO A 34 1.51 11.83 -19.75
CA PRO A 34 0.42 11.11 -20.41
C PRO A 34 0.51 11.13 -21.95
N ASN A 35 1.40 11.95 -22.54
CA ASN A 35 1.57 12.10 -23.99
C ASN A 35 0.24 12.38 -24.71
N LEU A 36 -0.51 13.36 -24.21
CA LEU A 36 -1.77 13.80 -24.81
C LEU A 36 -1.52 14.55 -26.12
N THR A 37 -2.38 14.31 -27.10
CA THR A 37 -2.52 15.13 -28.30
C THR A 37 -3.15 16.49 -27.95
N ALA A 38 -3.02 17.47 -28.84
CA ALA A 38 -3.64 18.78 -28.64
C ALA A 38 -5.18 18.72 -28.49
N GLU A 39 -5.83 17.73 -29.11
CA GLU A 39 -7.26 17.49 -28.92
C GLU A 39 -7.56 16.91 -27.54
N GLU A 40 -6.79 15.91 -27.11
CA GLU A 40 -6.90 15.32 -25.77
C GLU A 40 -6.61 16.37 -24.67
N GLU A 41 -5.65 17.27 -24.85
CA GLU A 41 -5.40 18.37 -23.90
C GLU A 41 -6.61 19.30 -23.77
N ARG A 42 -7.23 19.69 -24.90
CA ARG A 42 -8.46 20.49 -24.89
C ARG A 42 -9.61 19.73 -24.21
N LEU A 43 -9.71 18.42 -24.45
CA LEU A 43 -10.71 17.57 -23.80
C LEU A 43 -10.48 17.49 -22.29
N ALA A 44 -9.24 17.32 -21.83
CA ALA A 44 -8.89 17.33 -20.41
C ALA A 44 -9.36 18.62 -19.73
N LEU A 45 -9.12 19.78 -20.36
CA LEU A 45 -9.58 21.07 -19.85
C LEU A 45 -11.10 21.19 -19.80
N ARG A 46 -11.80 20.75 -20.86
CA ARG A 46 -13.27 20.71 -20.86
C ARG A 46 -13.81 19.81 -19.75
N ASN A 47 -13.22 18.63 -19.57
CA ASN A 47 -13.58 17.67 -18.53
C ASN A 47 -13.31 18.21 -17.12
N ALA A 48 -12.25 19.00 -16.93
CA ALA A 48 -11.97 19.66 -15.66
C ALA A 48 -12.95 20.82 -15.38
N LEU A 49 -13.31 21.61 -16.40
CA LEU A 49 -14.19 22.76 -16.24
C LEU A 49 -15.66 22.40 -15.99
N ARG A 50 -16.08 21.16 -16.25
CA ARG A 50 -17.46 20.68 -16.00
C ARG A 50 -17.93 20.82 -14.55
N TYR A 51 -17.00 20.85 -13.60
CA TYR A 51 -17.31 21.02 -12.18
C TYR A 51 -17.65 22.47 -11.79
N PHE A 52 -17.42 23.42 -12.69
CA PHE A 52 -17.48 24.85 -12.39
C PHE A 52 -18.47 25.56 -13.32
N PRO A 53 -19.17 26.61 -12.85
CA PRO A 53 -20.03 27.41 -13.72
C PRO A 53 -19.19 28.18 -14.76
N PRO A 54 -19.75 28.50 -15.95
CA PRO A 54 -19.04 29.21 -17.01
C PRO A 54 -18.42 30.55 -16.58
N SER A 55 -18.99 31.23 -15.58
CA SER A 55 -18.53 32.54 -15.08
C SER A 55 -17.08 32.52 -14.58
N VAL A 56 -16.59 31.38 -14.09
CA VAL A 56 -15.22 31.25 -13.57
C VAL A 56 -14.26 30.60 -14.56
N HIS A 57 -14.75 30.14 -15.73
CA HIS A 57 -13.93 29.38 -16.70
C HIS A 57 -12.77 30.21 -17.24
N ALA A 58 -12.96 31.50 -17.49
CA ALA A 58 -11.90 32.38 -17.99
C ALA A 58 -10.70 32.46 -17.03
N THR A 59 -10.94 32.30 -15.72
CA THR A 59 -9.89 32.27 -14.69
C THR A 59 -9.29 30.88 -14.53
N LEU A 60 -10.12 29.84 -14.49
CA LEU A 60 -9.68 28.47 -14.19
C LEU A 60 -9.03 27.76 -15.39
N ALA A 61 -9.46 28.03 -16.63
CA ALA A 61 -8.94 27.31 -17.80
C ALA A 61 -7.42 27.49 -18.00
N PRO A 62 -6.84 28.71 -17.92
CA PRO A 62 -5.40 28.89 -18.00
C PRO A 62 -4.64 28.23 -16.84
N GLU A 63 -5.23 28.23 -15.64
CA GLU A 63 -4.66 27.59 -14.45
C GLU A 63 -4.61 26.06 -14.59
N PHE A 64 -5.70 25.44 -15.04
CA PHE A 64 -5.75 24.01 -15.29
C PHE A 64 -4.83 23.60 -16.46
N ALA A 65 -4.71 24.43 -17.50
CA ALA A 65 -3.76 24.20 -18.57
C ALA A 65 -2.31 24.25 -18.07
N GLN A 66 -2.02 25.16 -17.12
CA GLN A 66 -0.72 25.23 -16.47
C GLN A 66 -0.45 23.98 -15.62
N GLU A 67 -1.41 23.52 -14.81
CA GLU A 67 -1.26 22.29 -14.03
C GLU A 67 -1.02 21.06 -14.92
N LEU A 68 -1.80 20.92 -15.99
CA LEU A 68 -1.64 19.81 -16.94
C LEU A 68 -0.23 19.77 -17.54
N ARG A 69 0.32 20.92 -17.93
CA ARG A 69 1.68 21.02 -18.48
C ARG A 69 2.77 20.77 -17.44
N GLN A 70 2.58 21.26 -16.21
CA GLN A 70 3.60 21.18 -15.16
C GLN A 70 3.65 19.81 -14.48
N TYR A 71 2.51 19.16 -14.33
CA TYR A 71 2.37 17.96 -13.50
C TYR A 71 1.85 16.75 -14.26
N GLY A 72 1.43 16.92 -15.53
CA GLY A 72 0.80 15.88 -16.33
C GLY A 72 -0.62 15.53 -15.90
N HIS A 73 -1.23 16.34 -15.02
CA HIS A 73 -2.58 16.14 -14.51
C HIS A 73 -3.16 17.45 -13.93
N ILE A 74 -4.49 17.54 -13.86
CA ILE A 74 -5.22 18.68 -13.30
C ILE A 74 -5.75 18.29 -11.90
N TYR A 75 -5.00 18.65 -10.86
CA TYR A 75 -5.34 18.35 -9.46
C TYR A 75 -6.29 19.39 -8.87
N MET A 76 -6.32 20.59 -9.45
CA MET A 76 -7.09 21.75 -9.01
C MET A 76 -6.66 22.23 -7.62
N TYR A 77 -5.34 22.50 -7.44
CA TYR A 77 -4.75 22.79 -6.13
C TYR A 77 -5.41 23.97 -5.40
N ARG A 78 -5.96 24.95 -6.14
CA ARG A 78 -6.78 26.05 -5.58
C ARG A 78 -7.86 25.57 -4.61
N PHE A 79 -8.43 24.40 -4.85
CA PHE A 79 -9.54 23.86 -4.07
C PHE A 79 -9.09 22.95 -2.92
N CYS A 80 -7.79 22.71 -2.76
CA CYS A 80 -7.22 22.03 -1.60
C CYS A 80 -7.60 22.79 -0.31
N PRO A 81 -8.25 22.15 0.67
CA PRO A 81 -8.58 22.79 1.93
C PRO A 81 -7.33 23.19 2.72
N THR A 82 -7.38 24.37 3.35
CA THR A 82 -6.30 24.83 4.25
C THR A 82 -6.42 24.25 5.66
N LEU A 83 -7.55 23.60 5.99
CA LEU A 83 -7.71 22.87 7.24
C LEU A 83 -6.71 21.71 7.32
N ARG A 84 -6.27 21.38 8.54
CA ARG A 84 -5.39 20.22 8.76
C ARG A 84 -6.15 18.93 8.45
N MET A 85 -5.82 18.30 7.34
CA MET A 85 -6.44 17.04 6.91
C MET A 85 -6.07 15.91 7.88
N ARG A 86 -7.08 15.35 8.56
CA ARG A 86 -6.98 14.20 9.46
C ARG A 86 -8.37 13.67 9.82
N ALA A 87 -8.45 12.42 10.27
CA ALA A 87 -9.66 11.93 10.93
C ALA A 87 -9.95 12.72 12.22
N LEU A 88 -11.21 13.06 12.45
CA LEU A 88 -11.70 13.72 13.65
C LEU A 88 -12.73 12.81 14.35
N PRO A 89 -13.05 13.06 15.63
CA PRO A 89 -14.18 12.40 16.28
C PRO A 89 -15.48 12.59 15.48
N ILE A 90 -16.26 11.52 15.33
CA ILE A 90 -17.44 11.47 14.45
C ILE A 90 -18.47 12.56 14.72
N ASP A 91 -18.63 12.97 15.98
CA ASP A 91 -19.60 13.99 16.38
C ASP A 91 -19.20 15.41 15.95
N GLN A 92 -18.00 15.60 15.40
CA GLN A 92 -17.56 16.89 14.84
C GLN A 92 -18.01 17.11 13.40
N TYR A 93 -18.38 16.04 12.67
CA TYR A 93 -18.78 16.13 11.28
C TYR A 93 -20.22 16.65 11.16
N PRO A 94 -20.46 17.73 10.40
CA PRO A 94 -21.80 18.31 10.26
C PRO A 94 -22.62 17.53 9.22
N CYS A 95 -22.89 16.25 9.50
CA CYS A 95 -23.67 15.36 8.64
C CYS A 95 -25.07 15.14 9.20
N ARG A 96 -26.04 14.88 8.32
CA ARG A 96 -27.38 14.45 8.74
C ARG A 96 -27.43 12.99 9.23
N THR A 97 -26.48 12.15 8.81
CA THR A 97 -26.41 10.74 9.21
C THR A 97 -25.02 10.38 9.74
N ARG A 98 -24.97 9.49 10.74
CA ARG A 98 -23.69 9.00 11.30
C ARG A 98 -22.92 8.15 10.31
N GLN A 99 -23.60 7.40 9.44
CA GLN A 99 -22.96 6.60 8.40
C GLN A 99 -22.25 7.49 7.36
N ALA A 100 -22.78 8.67 7.02
CA ALA A 100 -22.07 9.59 6.15
C ALA A 100 -20.88 10.27 6.86
N ALA A 101 -21.04 10.60 8.15
CA ALA A 101 -19.96 11.12 8.97
C ALA A 101 -18.77 10.15 9.07
N SER A 102 -19.04 8.84 9.21
CA SER A 102 -17.98 7.82 9.23
C SER A 102 -17.24 7.71 7.89
N ILE A 103 -17.94 7.86 6.76
CA ILE A 103 -17.29 7.92 5.43
C ILE A 103 -16.39 9.16 5.32
N MET A 104 -16.87 10.34 5.75
CA MET A 104 -16.07 11.56 5.77
C MET A 104 -14.82 11.42 6.64
N LEU A 105 -14.95 10.81 7.82
CA LEU A 105 -13.82 10.49 8.71
C LEU A 105 -12.78 9.67 7.97
N MET A 106 -13.20 8.63 7.27
CA MET A 106 -12.28 7.75 6.56
C MET A 106 -11.65 8.38 5.32
N ILE A 107 -12.38 9.21 4.58
CA ILE A 107 -11.82 10.01 3.48
C ILE A 107 -10.70 10.92 4.00
N MET A 108 -10.97 11.65 5.09
CA MET A 108 -9.97 12.53 5.70
C MET A 108 -8.77 11.77 6.26
N ASN A 109 -8.99 10.55 6.79
CA ASN A 109 -7.90 9.67 7.21
C ASN A 109 -6.98 9.29 6.04
N ASN A 110 -7.56 8.87 4.91
CA ASN A 110 -6.81 8.49 3.72
C ASN A 110 -5.98 9.63 3.10
N LEU A 111 -6.32 10.89 3.43
CA LEU A 111 -5.65 12.10 2.95
C LEU A 111 -4.82 12.81 4.05
N ASP A 112 -4.75 12.26 5.27
CA ASP A 112 -3.92 12.80 6.34
C ASP A 112 -2.45 12.77 5.90
N PRO A 113 -1.69 13.89 5.98
CA PRO A 113 -0.26 13.89 5.65
C PRO A 113 0.60 12.90 6.43
N ALA A 114 0.14 12.44 7.59
CA ALA A 114 0.79 11.37 8.35
C ALA A 114 0.54 9.97 7.74
N VAL A 115 -0.56 9.80 7.00
CA VAL A 115 -1.03 8.52 6.43
C VAL A 115 -0.71 8.42 4.93
N ALA A 116 -1.05 9.46 4.17
CA ALA A 116 -0.99 9.50 2.71
C ALA A 116 0.43 9.69 2.19
N GLN A 117 0.75 9.02 1.08
CA GLN A 117 2.05 9.13 0.42
C GLN A 117 2.25 10.49 -0.26
N PHE A 118 1.26 10.97 -1.02
CA PHE A 118 1.26 12.29 -1.66
C PHE A 118 -0.09 12.98 -1.40
N PRO A 119 -0.27 13.61 -0.22
CA PRO A 119 -1.59 14.09 0.23
C PRO A 119 -2.18 15.17 -0.68
N GLN A 120 -1.36 16.08 -1.24
CA GLN A 120 -1.87 17.15 -2.11
C GLN A 120 -2.24 16.67 -3.52
N GLU A 121 -1.73 15.52 -3.97
CA GLU A 121 -2.14 14.82 -5.19
C GLU A 121 -3.20 13.73 -4.93
N LEU A 122 -3.75 13.70 -3.72
CA LEU A 122 -4.80 12.77 -3.27
C LEU A 122 -4.39 11.30 -3.36
N VAL A 123 -3.08 11.01 -3.31
CA VAL A 123 -2.52 9.65 -3.34
C VAL A 123 -2.28 9.15 -1.93
N THR A 124 -2.96 8.09 -1.53
CA THR A 124 -2.77 7.46 -0.22
C THR A 124 -1.54 6.54 -0.22
N TYR A 125 -1.37 5.66 -1.22
CA TYR A 125 -0.21 4.76 -1.32
C TYR A 125 -0.05 4.17 -2.73
N GLY A 126 1.03 3.41 -2.94
CA GLY A 126 1.30 2.71 -4.20
C GLY A 126 1.75 3.62 -5.33
N GLY A 127 2.20 4.85 -5.03
CA GLY A 127 2.66 5.83 -5.99
C GLY A 127 1.54 6.57 -6.74
N ASN A 128 0.44 5.89 -7.07
CA ASN A 128 -0.71 6.44 -7.80
C ASN A 128 -2.08 5.99 -7.26
N GLY A 129 -2.15 5.28 -6.14
CA GLY A 129 -3.42 4.87 -5.51
C GLY A 129 -4.14 6.05 -4.87
N GLN A 130 -5.18 6.54 -5.53
CA GLN A 130 -5.84 7.79 -5.19
C GLN A 130 -7.19 7.64 -4.50
N VAL A 131 -7.51 8.66 -3.70
CA VAL A 131 -8.83 8.87 -3.07
C VAL A 131 -9.78 9.55 -4.05
N PHE A 132 -9.30 10.56 -4.77
CA PHE A 132 -10.00 11.28 -5.84
C PHE A 132 -9.00 11.70 -6.92
N SER A 133 -9.49 11.96 -8.13
CA SER A 133 -8.67 12.45 -9.24
C SER A 133 -8.28 13.92 -9.05
N ASN A 134 -9.12 14.73 -8.40
CA ASN A 134 -8.87 16.16 -8.16
C ASN A 134 -9.62 16.70 -6.92
N TRP A 135 -9.26 17.90 -6.49
CA TRP A 135 -9.83 18.53 -5.29
C TRP A 135 -11.29 19.00 -5.44
N ALA A 136 -11.80 19.19 -6.67
CA ALA A 136 -13.20 19.51 -6.87
C ALA A 136 -14.10 18.31 -6.53
N GLN A 137 -13.69 17.10 -6.93
CA GLN A 137 -14.37 15.86 -6.55
C GLN A 137 -14.42 15.69 -5.03
N PHE A 138 -13.29 15.91 -4.35
CA PHE A 138 -13.24 15.88 -2.88
C PHE A 138 -14.27 16.85 -2.27
N ARG A 139 -14.27 18.13 -2.68
CA ARG A 139 -15.20 19.16 -2.16
C ARG A 139 -16.67 18.77 -2.34
N LEU A 140 -17.02 18.27 -3.52
CA LEU A 140 -18.39 17.84 -3.82
C LEU A 140 -18.81 16.61 -3.02
N VAL A 141 -17.91 15.65 -2.82
CA VAL A 141 -18.18 14.46 -2.00
C VAL A 141 -18.41 14.84 -0.54
N MET A 142 -17.57 15.70 0.03
CA MET A 142 -17.76 16.18 1.40
C MET A 142 -19.10 16.91 1.56
N HIS A 143 -19.51 17.70 0.56
CA HIS A 143 -20.82 18.32 0.52
C HIS A 143 -21.96 17.30 0.45
N TYR A 144 -21.94 16.36 -0.50
CA TYR A 144 -22.99 15.35 -0.62
C TYR A 144 -23.12 14.47 0.62
N LEU A 145 -22.01 14.06 1.24
CA LEU A 145 -22.03 13.29 2.48
C LEU A 145 -22.58 14.11 3.66
N SER A 146 -22.37 15.42 3.69
CA SER A 146 -22.94 16.27 4.75
C SER A 146 -24.47 16.40 4.65
N GLU A 147 -25.01 16.44 3.44
CA GLU A 147 -26.43 16.70 3.17
C GLU A 147 -27.28 15.43 2.99
N MET A 148 -26.67 14.28 2.70
CA MET A 148 -27.41 13.06 2.40
C MET A 148 -28.22 12.54 3.58
N THR A 149 -29.37 11.95 3.28
CA THR A 149 -30.23 11.25 4.23
C THR A 149 -29.96 9.75 4.24
N GLU A 150 -30.63 9.01 5.14
CA GLU A 150 -30.56 7.53 5.17
C GLU A 150 -31.25 6.89 3.97
N GLU A 151 -32.07 7.63 3.23
CA GLU A 151 -32.82 7.17 2.05
C GLU A 151 -32.08 7.50 0.74
N GLN A 152 -30.77 7.73 0.82
CA GLN A 152 -29.94 8.07 -0.33
C GLN A 152 -28.65 7.26 -0.38
N THR A 153 -28.15 7.09 -1.60
CA THR A 153 -26.84 6.51 -1.91
C THR A 153 -26.06 7.45 -2.83
N LEU A 154 -24.83 7.77 -2.44
CA LEU A 154 -23.87 8.49 -3.26
C LEU A 154 -23.22 7.52 -4.27
N VAL A 155 -23.35 7.80 -5.56
CA VAL A 155 -22.75 6.97 -6.61
C VAL A 155 -21.46 7.60 -7.12
N MET A 156 -20.36 6.85 -7.05
CA MET A 156 -19.00 7.32 -7.37
C MET A 156 -18.44 6.62 -8.62
N TYR A 157 -17.99 7.43 -9.58
CA TYR A 157 -17.40 7.02 -10.85
C TYR A 157 -15.92 7.42 -10.90
N SER A 158 -15.05 6.54 -10.43
CA SER A 158 -13.59 6.76 -10.36
C SER A 158 -13.23 8.13 -9.79
N GLY A 159 -13.79 8.41 -8.61
CA GLY A 159 -13.63 9.68 -7.89
C GLY A 159 -14.67 10.74 -8.23
N HIS A 160 -15.29 10.72 -9.41
CA HIS A 160 -16.37 11.64 -9.75
C HIS A 160 -17.65 11.32 -8.95
N PRO A 161 -18.18 12.26 -8.15
CA PRO A 161 -19.48 12.07 -7.51
C PRO A 161 -20.61 12.32 -8.51
N MET A 162 -21.19 11.24 -9.03
CA MET A 162 -22.30 11.33 -9.99
C MET A 162 -23.53 11.99 -9.36
N GLY A 163 -23.76 11.74 -8.07
CA GLY A 163 -24.81 12.38 -7.30
C GLY A 163 -25.41 11.47 -6.23
N LEU A 164 -26.40 12.02 -5.51
CA LEU A 164 -27.22 11.30 -4.55
C LEU A 164 -28.47 10.77 -5.24
N PHE A 165 -28.72 9.47 -5.12
CA PHE A 165 -29.89 8.79 -5.67
C PHE A 165 -30.73 8.18 -4.54
N PRO A 166 -32.08 8.18 -4.64
CA PRO A 166 -32.92 7.52 -3.65
C PRO A 166 -32.59 6.04 -3.45
N SER A 167 -32.61 5.58 -2.22
CA SER A 167 -32.37 4.18 -1.82
C SER A 167 -33.04 3.87 -0.48
N LEU A 168 -32.84 2.65 0.04
CA LEU A 168 -33.42 2.22 1.32
C LEU A 168 -32.45 2.50 2.49
N PRO A 169 -32.93 2.69 3.73
CA PRO A 169 -32.05 2.82 4.91
C PRO A 169 -31.02 1.69 5.06
N SER A 170 -31.37 0.45 4.67
CA SER A 170 -30.47 -0.71 4.67
C SER A 170 -29.47 -0.76 3.50
N SER A 171 -29.61 0.12 2.50
CA SER A 171 -28.70 0.18 1.35
C SER A 171 -27.36 0.82 1.72
N PRO A 172 -26.29 0.59 0.95
CA PRO A 172 -25.03 1.30 1.14
C PRO A 172 -25.21 2.82 0.99
N ARG A 173 -24.57 3.61 1.85
CA ARG A 173 -24.55 5.08 1.70
C ARG A 173 -23.68 5.54 0.52
N ALA A 174 -22.73 4.73 0.07
CA ALA A 174 -21.92 4.99 -1.11
C ALA A 174 -21.68 3.71 -1.93
N ILE A 175 -21.70 3.81 -3.26
CA ILE A 175 -21.27 2.78 -4.19
C ILE A 175 -20.10 3.33 -4.99
N ILE A 176 -18.95 2.63 -4.95
CA ILE A 176 -17.69 3.14 -5.49
C ILE A 176 -17.14 2.21 -6.55
N THR A 177 -16.88 2.77 -7.72
CA THR A 177 -16.10 2.12 -8.80
C THR A 177 -14.85 2.93 -9.06
N ASN A 178 -13.70 2.26 -9.22
CA ASN A 178 -12.41 2.92 -9.52
C ASN A 178 -11.69 2.14 -10.61
N GLY A 179 -11.27 2.81 -11.69
CA GLY A 179 -10.47 2.17 -12.73
C GLY A 179 -11.23 1.15 -13.58
N MET A 180 -12.56 1.14 -13.55
CA MET A 180 -13.37 0.23 -14.36
C MET A 180 -13.33 0.66 -15.83
N VAL A 181 -12.86 -0.23 -16.70
CA VAL A 181 -12.63 0.03 -18.12
C VAL A 181 -12.98 -1.20 -18.94
N ILE A 182 -13.32 -0.99 -20.22
CA ILE A 182 -13.49 -2.09 -21.18
C ILE A 182 -12.14 -2.83 -21.29
N PRO A 183 -12.08 -4.18 -21.17
CA PRO A 183 -10.81 -4.91 -21.02
C PRO A 183 -9.75 -4.59 -22.08
N ASN A 184 -10.14 -4.44 -23.35
CA ASN A 184 -9.23 -4.12 -24.46
C ASN A 184 -8.52 -2.76 -24.32
N TYR A 185 -9.01 -1.88 -23.43
CA TYR A 185 -8.47 -0.55 -23.16
C TYR A 185 -7.89 -0.42 -21.75
N SER A 186 -7.67 -1.54 -21.05
CA SER A 186 -7.13 -1.57 -19.68
C SER A 186 -5.59 -1.57 -19.62
N SER A 187 -4.91 -1.09 -20.65
CA SER A 187 -3.45 -0.98 -20.65
C SER A 187 -2.97 0.19 -19.79
N ARG A 188 -1.71 0.14 -19.35
CA ARG A 188 -1.10 1.21 -18.55
C ARG A 188 -1.04 2.54 -19.31
N ASP A 189 -0.73 2.51 -20.61
CA ASP A 189 -0.67 3.71 -21.44
C ASP A 189 -2.05 4.35 -21.59
N GLN A 190 -3.10 3.53 -21.75
CA GLN A 190 -4.47 4.02 -21.79
C GLN A 190 -4.89 4.60 -20.43
N TYR A 191 -4.50 3.97 -19.32
CA TYR A 191 -4.72 4.49 -17.98
C TYR A 191 -4.12 5.90 -17.79
N GLU A 192 -2.84 6.11 -18.14
CA GLU A 192 -2.20 7.43 -17.95
C GLU A 192 -2.92 8.53 -18.75
N LYS A 193 -3.36 8.22 -19.97
CA LYS A 193 -4.19 9.13 -20.78
C LYS A 193 -5.55 9.41 -20.13
N MET A 194 -6.31 8.37 -19.81
CA MET A 194 -7.64 8.49 -19.20
C MET A 194 -7.61 9.21 -17.85
N PHE A 195 -6.55 9.01 -17.07
CA PHE A 195 -6.33 9.69 -15.82
C PHE A 195 -6.16 11.20 -16.04
N ALA A 196 -5.25 11.59 -16.95
CA ALA A 196 -5.02 13.00 -17.28
C ALA A 196 -6.25 13.69 -17.92
N LEU A 197 -7.07 12.94 -18.66
CA LEU A 197 -8.36 13.38 -19.19
C LEU A 197 -9.43 13.56 -18.10
N GLY A 198 -9.19 13.11 -16.87
CA GLY A 198 -10.11 13.20 -15.75
C GLY A 198 -11.32 12.26 -15.86
N VAL A 199 -11.17 11.11 -16.53
CA VAL A 199 -12.25 10.13 -16.74
C VAL A 199 -12.06 8.83 -15.96
N THR A 200 -10.90 8.61 -15.35
CA THR A 200 -10.65 7.48 -14.45
C THR A 200 -9.64 7.86 -13.35
N MET A 201 -9.44 6.97 -12.38
CA MET A 201 -8.34 6.99 -11.44
C MET A 201 -8.04 5.57 -10.94
N TYR A 202 -6.80 5.34 -10.51
CA TYR A 202 -6.42 4.08 -9.88
C TYR A 202 -6.69 4.16 -8.37
N GLY A 203 -7.68 3.44 -7.88
CA GLY A 203 -8.07 3.46 -6.46
C GLY A 203 -7.27 2.52 -5.56
N GLN A 204 -6.31 1.75 -6.10
CA GLN A 204 -5.73 0.59 -5.41
C GLN A 204 -6.88 -0.27 -4.81
N MET A 205 -6.71 -0.79 -3.60
CA MET A 205 -7.72 -1.50 -2.82
C MET A 205 -8.39 -0.56 -1.82
N THR A 206 -7.58 0.11 -0.98
CA THR A 206 -8.07 0.85 0.20
C THR A 206 -7.95 2.36 0.09
N ALA A 207 -7.26 2.86 -0.94
CA ALA A 207 -7.13 4.30 -1.20
C ALA A 207 -8.46 4.87 -1.71
N GLY A 208 -8.95 4.35 -2.82
CA GLY A 208 -10.19 4.79 -3.46
C GLY A 208 -11.47 4.24 -2.84
N SER A 209 -11.38 3.34 -1.86
CA SER A 209 -12.53 2.83 -1.08
C SER A 209 -12.60 3.41 0.33
N TYR A 210 -11.73 4.38 0.64
CA TYR A 210 -11.76 5.14 1.90
C TYR A 210 -11.62 4.24 3.13
N CYS A 211 -10.62 3.35 3.14
CA CYS A 211 -10.44 2.45 4.29
C CYS A 211 -8.98 2.06 4.57
N TYR A 212 -8.02 2.90 4.17
CA TYR A 212 -6.61 2.67 4.51
C TYR A 212 -6.36 3.10 5.96
N ILE A 213 -5.65 2.27 6.73
CA ILE A 213 -5.43 2.46 8.17
C ILE A 213 -3.94 2.52 8.53
N GLY A 214 -3.15 3.00 7.56
CA GLY A 214 -1.71 2.99 7.67
C GLY A 214 -1.10 1.59 7.48
N PRO A 215 0.19 1.45 7.81
CA PRO A 215 0.98 0.29 7.41
C PRO A 215 0.79 -0.95 8.30
N GLN A 216 0.03 -0.86 9.39
CA GLN A 216 -0.23 -2.00 10.30
C GLN A 216 -0.88 -3.21 9.61
N GLY A 217 -1.71 -2.98 8.59
CA GLY A 217 -2.33 -4.08 7.84
C GLY A 217 -1.33 -4.87 7.01
N ILE A 218 -0.27 -4.22 6.54
CA ILE A 218 0.81 -4.90 5.84
C ILE A 218 1.71 -5.64 6.86
N VAL A 219 2.00 -5.03 8.02
CA VAL A 219 2.78 -5.71 9.07
C VAL A 219 2.11 -7.02 9.48
N HIS A 220 0.80 -6.99 9.74
CA HIS A 220 0.01 -8.16 10.08
C HIS A 220 0.02 -9.22 8.97
N GLY A 221 -0.31 -8.84 7.74
CA GLY A 221 -0.34 -9.76 6.60
C GLY A 221 1.02 -10.38 6.30
N THR A 222 2.12 -9.61 6.44
CA THR A 222 3.48 -10.13 6.28
C THR A 222 3.90 -11.06 7.41
N MET A 223 3.55 -10.74 8.66
CA MET A 223 3.81 -11.61 9.80
C MET A 223 3.14 -12.97 9.59
N LEU A 224 1.86 -13.01 9.21
CA LEU A 224 1.16 -14.25 8.88
C LEU A 224 1.79 -14.98 7.69
N THR A 225 2.21 -14.26 6.66
CA THR A 225 2.86 -14.86 5.48
C THR A 225 4.16 -15.58 5.89
N VAL A 226 5.00 -14.92 6.69
CA VAL A 226 6.29 -15.48 7.16
C VAL A 226 6.06 -16.66 8.10
N LEU A 227 5.12 -16.58 9.04
CA LEU A 227 4.77 -17.69 9.93
C LEU A 227 4.28 -18.91 9.16
N ASN A 228 3.36 -18.72 8.20
CA ASN A 228 2.83 -19.81 7.41
C ASN A 228 3.87 -20.37 6.42
N ALA A 229 4.78 -19.54 5.89
CA ALA A 229 5.92 -20.02 5.12
C ALA A 229 6.85 -20.89 5.99
N GLY A 230 7.14 -20.47 7.20
CA GLY A 230 7.92 -21.22 8.18
C GLY A 230 7.33 -22.60 8.48
N ARG A 231 6.04 -22.67 8.80
CA ARG A 231 5.33 -23.94 8.98
C ARG A 231 5.38 -24.83 7.76
N ARG A 232 5.05 -24.28 6.58
CA ARG A 232 4.86 -25.07 5.36
C ARG A 232 6.17 -25.57 4.77
N TYR A 233 7.23 -24.76 4.83
CA TYR A 233 8.47 -25.03 4.10
C TYR A 233 9.67 -25.33 4.99
N LEU A 234 9.66 -24.87 6.24
CA LEU A 234 10.69 -25.22 7.22
C LEU A 234 10.20 -26.24 8.26
N GLY A 235 8.91 -26.59 8.26
CA GLY A 235 8.31 -27.51 9.22
C GLY A 235 8.35 -27.01 10.67
N SER A 236 8.38 -25.69 10.88
CA SER A 236 8.56 -25.09 12.21
C SER A 236 7.62 -23.92 12.46
N ASP A 237 6.97 -23.92 13.63
CA ASP A 237 6.26 -22.77 14.19
C ASP A 237 7.20 -21.77 14.88
N ASP A 238 8.41 -22.20 15.24
CA ASP A 238 9.43 -21.36 15.85
C ASP A 238 10.43 -20.90 14.79
N LEU A 239 10.45 -19.59 14.52
CA LEU A 239 11.36 -18.99 13.54
C LEU A 239 12.60 -18.35 14.17
N ARG A 240 12.83 -18.53 15.47
CA ARG A 240 14.05 -18.04 16.12
C ARG A 240 15.30 -18.66 15.49
N GLY A 241 16.20 -17.80 15.01
CA GLY A 241 17.40 -18.19 14.27
C GLY A 241 17.18 -18.50 12.79
N ARG A 242 15.94 -18.43 12.28
CA ARG A 242 15.67 -18.50 10.83
C ARG A 242 15.86 -17.13 10.19
N VAL A 243 16.42 -17.13 8.98
CA VAL A 243 16.75 -15.91 8.25
C VAL A 243 15.81 -15.74 7.06
N PHE A 244 15.11 -14.61 7.03
CA PHE A 244 14.24 -14.15 5.95
C PHE A 244 14.89 -12.97 5.23
N VAL A 245 15.24 -13.14 3.95
CA VAL A 245 15.83 -12.09 3.11
C VAL A 245 14.77 -11.56 2.13
N THR A 246 14.64 -10.24 2.04
CA THR A 246 13.71 -9.55 1.14
C THR A 246 14.21 -8.16 0.76
N SER A 247 13.40 -7.41 0.01
CA SER A 247 13.74 -6.11 -0.57
C SER A 247 12.63 -5.07 -0.41
N GLY A 248 13.05 -3.80 -0.39
CA GLY A 248 12.20 -2.62 -0.34
C GLY A 248 11.79 -2.22 1.07
N LEU A 249 11.96 -0.94 1.39
CA LEU A 249 11.50 -0.29 2.63
C LEU A 249 10.50 0.85 2.37
N GLY A 250 9.87 0.83 1.19
CA GLY A 250 8.84 1.77 0.76
C GLY A 250 7.54 1.69 1.58
N GLY A 251 6.44 2.24 1.05
CA GLY A 251 5.18 2.40 1.79
C GLY A 251 4.66 1.11 2.42
N MET A 252 4.50 0.06 1.61
CA MET A 252 4.06 -1.27 2.06
C MET A 252 5.26 -2.14 2.48
N SER A 253 6.32 -2.20 1.69
CA SER A 253 7.46 -3.10 1.90
C SER A 253 8.27 -2.80 3.17
N GLY A 254 8.21 -1.57 3.69
CA GLY A 254 8.79 -1.22 5.00
C GLY A 254 8.21 -2.02 6.17
N ALA A 255 7.00 -2.56 6.04
CA ALA A 255 6.38 -3.39 7.07
C ALA A 255 7.08 -4.73 7.30
N GLN A 256 7.85 -5.22 6.32
CA GLN A 256 8.57 -6.49 6.40
C GLN A 256 9.57 -6.53 7.55
N ALA A 257 10.23 -5.41 7.83
CA ALA A 257 11.17 -5.27 8.95
C ALA A 257 10.50 -5.56 10.29
N LYS A 258 9.35 -4.93 10.55
CA LYS A 258 8.59 -5.15 11.79
C LYS A 258 7.98 -6.55 11.83
N ALA A 259 7.43 -7.02 10.71
CA ALA A 259 6.79 -8.32 10.61
C ALA A 259 7.75 -9.48 10.92
N ALA A 260 8.99 -9.41 10.43
CA ALA A 260 10.02 -10.40 10.72
C ALA A 260 10.31 -10.53 12.23
N VAL A 261 10.44 -9.39 12.93
CA VAL A 261 10.69 -9.38 14.38
C VAL A 261 9.50 -9.91 15.16
N ILE A 262 8.25 -9.56 14.78
CA ILE A 262 7.04 -10.07 15.43
C ILE A 262 6.88 -11.58 15.18
N ALA A 263 7.24 -12.06 13.99
CA ALA A 263 7.30 -13.49 13.69
C ALA A 263 8.47 -14.22 14.39
N GLY A 264 9.36 -13.49 15.07
CA GLY A 264 10.49 -14.05 15.82
C GLY A 264 11.72 -14.41 14.98
N CYS A 265 11.78 -14.01 13.70
CA CYS A 265 12.88 -14.36 12.79
C CYS A 265 13.87 -13.20 12.58
N ILE A 266 14.92 -13.48 11.80
CA ILE A 266 15.93 -12.52 11.39
C ILE A 266 15.53 -12.01 10.00
N GLY A 267 14.96 -10.81 9.91
CA GLY A 267 14.65 -10.13 8.66
C GLY A 267 15.83 -9.32 8.16
N VAL A 268 16.28 -9.59 6.92
CA VAL A 268 17.29 -8.79 6.22
C VAL A 268 16.63 -8.14 5.01
N ILE A 269 16.58 -6.81 4.99
CA ILE A 269 15.85 -6.05 3.98
C ILE A 269 16.81 -5.14 3.23
N ALA A 270 17.02 -5.41 1.94
CA ALA A 270 17.82 -4.54 1.08
C ALA A 270 16.99 -3.36 0.56
N GLU A 271 17.55 -2.16 0.63
CA GLU A 271 16.96 -0.93 0.09
C GLU A 271 18.07 -0.04 -0.47
N VAL A 272 17.86 0.46 -1.68
CA VAL A 272 18.83 1.31 -2.40
C VAL A 272 18.65 2.79 -2.10
N ASP A 273 17.44 3.20 -1.70
CA ASP A 273 17.14 4.58 -1.32
C ASP A 273 17.35 4.77 0.19
N GLU A 274 18.30 5.63 0.54
CA GLU A 274 18.61 5.95 1.93
C GLU A 274 17.41 6.59 2.66
N ALA A 275 16.54 7.31 1.97
CA ALA A 275 15.42 8.03 2.59
C ALA A 275 14.38 7.11 3.26
N PRO A 276 13.76 6.12 2.56
CA PRO A 276 12.86 5.17 3.20
C PRO A 276 13.58 4.32 4.26
N LEU A 277 14.85 3.94 4.02
CA LEU A 277 15.63 3.17 4.98
C LEU A 277 15.80 3.90 6.31
N ARG A 278 16.30 5.15 6.28
CA ARG A 278 16.43 6.01 7.48
C ARG A 278 15.08 6.22 8.16
N LYS A 279 14.04 6.50 7.39
CA LYS A 279 12.67 6.67 7.91
C LYS A 279 12.20 5.44 8.69
N ARG A 280 12.45 4.21 8.21
CA ARG A 280 12.06 2.99 8.92
C ARG A 280 12.90 2.74 10.18
N HIS A 281 14.17 3.14 10.16
CA HIS A 281 15.03 3.07 11.34
C HIS A 281 14.57 4.06 12.42
N GLU A 282 14.33 5.31 12.06
CA GLU A 282 13.81 6.35 12.96
C GLU A 282 12.44 5.99 13.55
N GLN A 283 11.61 5.27 12.80
CA GLN A 283 10.33 4.72 13.28
C GLN A 283 10.48 3.54 14.26
N GLY A 284 11.69 3.00 14.44
CA GLY A 284 11.93 1.77 15.21
C GLY A 284 11.33 0.52 14.56
N TRP A 285 11.11 0.56 13.23
CA TRP A 285 10.65 -0.59 12.45
C TRP A 285 11.82 -1.46 12.02
N LEU A 286 12.92 -0.79 11.70
CA LEU A 286 14.21 -1.37 11.35
C LEU A 286 15.16 -1.17 12.54
N MET A 287 15.66 -2.26 13.11
CA MET A 287 16.49 -2.21 14.32
C MET A 287 17.92 -1.76 14.03
N GLU A 288 18.50 -2.26 12.94
CA GLU A 288 19.88 -2.01 12.57
C GLU A 288 20.01 -1.65 11.08
N VAL A 289 21.04 -0.89 10.74
CA VAL A 289 21.34 -0.45 9.38
C VAL A 289 22.81 -0.67 9.10
N THR A 290 23.13 -1.22 7.92
CA THR A 290 24.50 -1.29 7.42
C THR A 290 24.55 -1.04 5.92
N SER A 291 25.57 -0.31 5.47
CA SER A 291 25.95 -0.21 4.05
C SER A 291 27.14 -1.11 3.70
N ASN A 292 27.67 -1.85 4.67
CA ASN A 292 28.79 -2.78 4.48
C ASN A 292 28.24 -4.21 4.38
N ILE A 293 28.40 -4.82 3.20
CA ILE A 293 27.91 -6.16 2.91
C ILE A 293 28.61 -7.24 3.76
N GLU A 294 29.90 -7.09 4.08
CA GLU A 294 30.61 -8.04 4.95
C GLU A 294 30.08 -7.99 6.38
N HIS A 295 29.81 -6.78 6.88
CA HIS A 295 29.15 -6.62 8.17
C HIS A 295 27.74 -7.21 8.16
N CYS A 296 26.99 -7.06 7.06
CA CYS A 296 25.67 -7.66 6.90
C CYS A 296 25.72 -9.19 7.07
N ILE A 297 26.63 -9.86 6.35
CA ILE A 297 26.83 -11.31 6.44
C ILE A 297 27.24 -11.75 7.85
N GLN A 298 28.17 -11.03 8.48
CA GLN A 298 28.62 -11.32 9.84
C GLN A 298 27.46 -11.19 10.84
N ARG A 299 26.66 -10.14 10.73
CA ARG A 299 25.53 -9.88 11.61
C ARG A 299 24.43 -10.94 11.47
N ILE A 300 24.20 -11.45 10.25
CA ILE A 300 23.30 -12.59 10.00
C ILE A 300 23.76 -13.82 10.78
N ARG A 301 25.06 -14.16 10.74
CA ARG A 301 25.61 -15.31 11.47
C ARG A 301 25.44 -15.17 12.98
N GLU A 302 25.73 -14.00 13.52
CA GLU A 302 25.60 -13.70 14.95
C GLU A 302 24.14 -13.81 15.42
N ALA A 303 23.21 -13.23 14.66
CA ALA A 303 21.78 -13.31 14.96
C ALA A 303 21.28 -14.76 14.88
N LYS A 304 21.72 -15.51 13.86
CA LYS A 304 21.36 -16.93 13.66
C LYS A 304 21.86 -17.81 14.81
N SER A 305 23.11 -17.61 15.24
CA SER A 305 23.73 -18.33 16.37
C SER A 305 23.04 -18.01 17.71
N SER A 306 22.79 -16.72 17.98
CA SER A 306 22.14 -16.27 19.22
C SER A 306 20.62 -16.46 19.23
N LYS A 307 20.02 -16.86 18.09
CA LYS A 307 18.56 -16.96 17.90
C LYS A 307 17.80 -15.66 18.24
N THR A 308 18.45 -14.52 18.02
CA THR A 308 17.90 -13.20 18.32
C THR A 308 17.07 -12.70 17.14
N ALA A 309 15.80 -12.37 17.36
CA ALA A 309 14.97 -11.71 16.36
C ALA A 309 15.57 -10.34 16.03
N LEU A 310 15.70 -10.04 14.73
CA LEU A 310 16.40 -8.85 14.23
C LEU A 310 15.74 -8.37 12.95
N SER A 311 15.66 -7.05 12.78
CA SER A 311 15.44 -6.44 11.46
C SER A 311 16.66 -5.62 11.06
N LEU A 312 17.40 -6.12 10.08
CA LEU A 312 18.62 -5.53 9.56
C LEU A 312 18.36 -4.94 8.17
N GLY A 313 18.55 -3.64 8.02
CA GLY A 313 18.49 -2.98 6.71
C GLY A 313 19.86 -2.94 6.07
N TYR A 314 19.94 -3.48 4.86
CA TYR A 314 21.12 -3.33 4.01
C TYR A 314 20.90 -2.16 3.05
N HIS A 315 21.66 -1.08 3.24
CA HIS A 315 21.67 0.04 2.29
C HIS A 315 22.50 -0.34 1.06
N GLY A 316 21.84 -0.92 0.08
CA GLY A 316 22.44 -1.50 -1.12
C GLY A 316 21.42 -2.27 -1.95
N ASN A 317 21.86 -2.80 -3.09
CA ASN A 317 20.96 -3.51 -3.98
C ASN A 317 20.67 -4.93 -3.49
N ILE A 318 19.42 -5.39 -3.61
CA ILE A 318 19.04 -6.76 -3.28
C ILE A 318 19.81 -7.80 -4.10
N VAL A 319 20.17 -7.48 -5.34
CA VAL A 319 20.94 -8.39 -6.20
C VAL A 319 22.35 -8.59 -5.64
N ASP A 320 23.01 -7.54 -5.16
CA ASP A 320 24.33 -7.67 -4.50
C ASP A 320 24.23 -8.57 -3.27
N LEU A 321 23.16 -8.45 -2.47
CA LEU A 321 22.93 -9.29 -1.31
C LEU A 321 22.70 -10.76 -1.70
N TRP A 322 21.90 -11.04 -2.73
CA TRP A 322 21.68 -12.40 -3.22
C TRP A 322 22.97 -13.03 -3.77
N GLU A 323 23.71 -12.30 -4.61
CA GLU A 323 24.99 -12.77 -5.16
C GLU A 323 26.02 -12.98 -4.05
N ARG A 324 26.04 -12.12 -3.03
CA ARG A 324 26.90 -12.28 -1.85
C ARG A 324 26.55 -13.52 -1.03
N LEU A 325 25.26 -13.78 -0.79
CA LEU A 325 24.79 -14.96 -0.06
C LEU A 325 25.15 -16.24 -0.81
N LEU A 326 25.00 -16.25 -2.14
CA LEU A 326 25.45 -17.35 -2.99
C LEU A 326 26.96 -17.56 -2.88
N LEU A 327 27.75 -16.50 -2.94
CA LEU A 327 29.21 -16.59 -2.79
C LEU A 327 29.63 -17.17 -1.44
N GLU A 328 28.97 -16.79 -0.32
CA GLU A 328 29.24 -17.43 0.97
C GLU A 328 28.91 -18.92 0.95
N TYR A 329 27.79 -19.30 0.35
CA TYR A 329 27.38 -20.70 0.24
C TYR A 329 28.40 -21.51 -0.58
N GLU A 330 28.82 -21.01 -1.75
CA GLU A 330 29.82 -21.67 -2.60
C GLU A 330 31.18 -21.80 -1.91
N ARG A 331 31.57 -20.81 -1.10
CA ARG A 331 32.86 -20.80 -0.41
C ARG A 331 32.89 -21.66 0.86
N THR A 332 31.78 -21.74 1.59
CA THR A 332 31.75 -22.32 2.95
C THR A 332 30.82 -23.52 3.09
N GLY A 333 29.94 -23.77 2.13
CA GLY A 333 28.83 -24.73 2.22
C GLY A 333 27.70 -24.30 3.17
N GLN A 334 27.82 -23.14 3.84
CA GLN A 334 26.84 -22.67 4.81
C GLN A 334 25.71 -21.91 4.11
N LEU A 335 24.49 -22.48 4.12
CA LEU A 335 23.29 -21.76 3.69
C LEU A 335 22.83 -20.80 4.80
N LEU A 336 23.07 -19.51 4.60
CA LEU A 336 22.75 -18.47 5.59
C LEU A 336 21.27 -18.07 5.60
N VAL A 337 20.56 -18.26 4.49
CA VAL A 337 19.18 -17.81 4.28
C VAL A 337 18.23 -19.00 4.21
N ASP A 338 17.13 -18.96 4.98
CA ASP A 338 16.13 -20.03 5.02
C ASP A 338 14.92 -19.69 4.13
N LEU A 339 14.49 -18.42 4.16
CA LEU A 339 13.31 -17.88 3.47
C LEU A 339 13.69 -16.66 2.62
N GLY A 340 13.14 -16.56 1.41
CA GLY A 340 13.42 -15.47 0.48
C GLY A 340 12.17 -14.91 -0.20
N SER A 341 12.10 -13.59 -0.37
CA SER A 341 11.08 -12.96 -1.21
C SER A 341 11.58 -11.65 -1.81
N ASP A 342 10.70 -10.93 -2.51
CA ASP A 342 10.96 -9.61 -3.07
C ASP A 342 9.70 -8.74 -2.99
N GLN A 343 9.86 -7.48 -2.57
CA GLN A 343 8.76 -6.51 -2.54
C GLN A 343 9.16 -5.15 -3.14
N THR A 344 10.10 -5.17 -4.10
CA THR A 344 10.33 -4.02 -4.99
C THR A 344 9.08 -3.77 -5.88
N SER A 345 8.96 -2.60 -6.49
CA SER A 345 7.71 -2.18 -7.16
C SER A 345 7.69 -2.55 -8.65
N LEU A 346 7.72 -3.85 -8.96
CA LEU A 346 7.74 -4.39 -10.34
C LEU A 346 6.42 -4.22 -11.10
N HIS A 347 5.35 -3.75 -10.45
CA HIS A 347 4.17 -3.24 -11.16
C HIS A 347 4.50 -1.96 -11.97
N ASN A 348 5.63 -1.30 -11.69
CA ASN A 348 6.13 -0.13 -12.40
C ASN A 348 7.68 -0.12 -12.52
N PRO A 349 8.28 -1.09 -13.21
CA PRO A 349 9.72 -1.38 -13.12
C PRO A 349 10.59 -0.28 -13.74
N PHE A 350 10.05 0.48 -14.70
CA PHE A 350 10.83 1.45 -15.47
C PHE A 350 10.68 2.90 -15.03
N ASN A 351 9.83 3.19 -14.04
CA ASN A 351 9.60 4.55 -13.53
C ASN A 351 9.80 4.62 -12.01
N GLY A 352 10.94 4.13 -11.52
CA GLY A 352 11.29 4.23 -10.09
C GLY A 352 10.85 3.04 -9.24
N GLY A 353 10.27 2.00 -9.85
CA GLY A 353 9.82 0.82 -9.10
C GLY A 353 10.91 -0.21 -8.83
N TYR A 354 11.91 -0.32 -9.71
CA TYR A 354 13.06 -1.22 -9.56
C TYR A 354 14.34 -0.51 -9.99
N TYR A 355 15.42 -0.72 -9.24
CA TYR A 355 16.71 -0.08 -9.48
C TYR A 355 17.75 -1.13 -9.88
N PRO A 356 18.38 -0.99 -11.07
CA PRO A 356 19.34 -1.98 -11.56
C PRO A 356 20.62 -1.98 -10.72
N VAL A 357 21.12 -3.17 -10.41
CA VAL A 357 22.34 -3.37 -9.61
C VAL A 357 23.60 -2.73 -10.20
N GLN A 358 23.63 -2.52 -11.52
CA GLN A 358 24.75 -1.92 -12.24
C GLN A 358 24.93 -0.42 -11.93
N LEU A 359 23.94 0.25 -11.33
CA LEU A 359 23.95 1.69 -11.11
C LEU A 359 23.73 2.03 -9.63
N ALA A 360 24.40 3.10 -9.18
CA ALA A 360 24.03 3.73 -7.92
C ALA A 360 22.64 4.42 -8.04
N PHE A 361 21.92 4.54 -6.93
CA PHE A 361 20.56 5.09 -6.88
C PHE A 361 20.41 6.45 -7.60
N ARG A 362 21.33 7.39 -7.38
CA ARG A 362 21.31 8.71 -8.05
C ARG A 362 21.51 8.62 -9.56
N GLN A 363 22.39 7.73 -10.02
CA GLN A 363 22.66 7.51 -11.44
C GLN A 363 21.46 6.86 -12.13
N ALA A 364 20.83 5.89 -11.46
CA ALA A 364 19.59 5.27 -11.93
C ALA A 364 18.46 6.30 -12.11
N ASN A 365 18.26 7.20 -11.15
CA ASN A 365 17.28 8.28 -11.25
C ASN A 365 17.55 9.24 -12.42
N GLN A 366 18.81 9.59 -12.67
CA GLN A 366 19.17 10.41 -13.82
C GLN A 366 18.89 9.65 -15.13
N LEU A 367 19.41 8.43 -15.27
CA LEU A 367 19.29 7.64 -16.49
C LEU A 367 17.83 7.36 -16.86
N MET A 368 16.98 7.13 -15.86
CA MET A 368 15.54 6.93 -16.04
C MET A 368 14.87 8.07 -16.81
N THR A 369 15.37 9.29 -16.66
CA THR A 369 14.85 10.47 -17.36
C THR A 369 15.60 10.77 -18.65
N THR A 370 16.92 10.62 -18.67
CA THR A 370 17.75 11.02 -19.82
C THR A 370 17.79 9.96 -20.92
N ASP A 371 17.72 8.67 -20.57
CA ASP A 371 17.70 7.55 -21.51
C ASP A 371 16.86 6.37 -20.95
N PRO A 372 15.53 6.48 -21.03
CA PRO A 372 14.61 5.46 -20.50
C PRO A 372 14.80 4.08 -21.12
N ASN A 373 15.24 4.01 -22.38
CA ASN A 373 15.47 2.75 -23.08
C ASN A 373 16.66 2.01 -22.48
N ARG A 374 17.78 2.72 -22.26
CA ARG A 374 18.95 2.12 -21.61
C ARG A 374 18.65 1.74 -20.17
N PHE A 375 17.89 2.57 -19.44
CA PHE A 375 17.43 2.23 -18.08
C PHE A 375 16.64 0.90 -18.07
N ARG A 376 15.69 0.74 -19.00
CA ARG A 376 14.91 -0.50 -19.17
C ARG A 376 15.81 -1.71 -19.42
N THR A 377 16.80 -1.61 -20.31
CA THR A 377 17.74 -2.70 -20.59
C THR A 377 18.52 -3.12 -19.34
N MET A 378 18.99 -2.14 -18.55
CA MET A 378 19.74 -2.41 -17.31
C MET A 378 18.84 -3.05 -16.24
N VAL A 379 17.59 -2.60 -16.10
CA VAL A 379 16.60 -3.24 -15.21
C VAL A 379 16.41 -4.71 -15.58
N GLN A 380 16.19 -5.01 -16.86
CA GLN A 380 16.01 -6.40 -17.33
C GLN A 380 17.25 -7.27 -17.08
N GLU A 381 18.46 -6.72 -17.28
CA GLU A 381 19.70 -7.44 -16.98
C GLU A 381 19.87 -7.72 -15.49
N SER A 382 19.54 -6.74 -14.64
CA SER A 382 19.56 -6.91 -13.18
C SER A 382 18.56 -7.97 -12.71
N LEU A 383 17.36 -8.03 -13.28
CA LEU A 383 16.37 -9.07 -12.96
C LEU A 383 16.88 -10.48 -13.31
N ARG A 384 17.54 -10.64 -14.46
CA ARG A 384 18.18 -11.91 -14.85
C ARG A 384 19.24 -12.35 -13.83
N ARG A 385 20.08 -11.41 -13.36
CA ARG A 385 21.08 -11.68 -12.32
C ARG A 385 20.44 -12.06 -10.99
N GLN A 386 19.40 -11.35 -10.56
CA GLN A 386 18.66 -11.65 -9.33
C GLN A 386 18.11 -13.07 -9.34
N ILE A 387 17.40 -13.45 -10.41
CA ILE A 387 16.84 -14.81 -10.56
C ILE A 387 17.93 -15.87 -10.61
N LYS A 388 19.05 -15.60 -11.29
CA LYS A 388 20.17 -16.57 -11.35
C LYS A 388 20.71 -16.91 -9.95
N ALA A 389 20.89 -15.91 -9.09
CA ALA A 389 21.34 -16.13 -7.71
C ALA A 389 20.28 -16.87 -6.88
N ILE A 390 19.01 -16.46 -7.00
CA ILE A 390 17.89 -17.12 -6.31
C ILE A 390 17.78 -18.59 -6.76
N ASN A 391 17.84 -18.89 -8.06
CA ASN A 391 17.85 -20.25 -8.61
C ASN A 391 18.88 -21.13 -7.91
N LYS A 392 20.13 -20.68 -7.85
CA LYS A 392 21.22 -21.44 -7.21
C LYS A 392 21.05 -21.63 -5.71
N LEU A 393 20.58 -20.60 -4.99
CA LEU A 393 20.31 -20.72 -3.57
C LEU A 393 19.11 -21.65 -3.29
N THR A 394 18.10 -21.64 -4.17
CA THR A 394 16.94 -22.53 -4.03
C THR A 394 17.29 -23.98 -4.33
N ASP A 395 18.21 -24.24 -5.27
CA ASP A 395 18.81 -25.57 -5.46
C ASP A 395 19.52 -26.08 -4.20
N ALA A 396 20.05 -25.16 -3.38
CA ALA A 396 20.71 -25.45 -2.11
C ALA A 396 19.79 -25.56 -0.89
N GLY A 397 18.48 -25.31 -1.05
CA GLY A 397 17.49 -25.45 0.02
C GLY A 397 16.87 -24.14 0.53
N LEU A 398 17.16 -22.99 -0.07
CA LEU A 398 16.37 -21.76 0.16
C LEU A 398 14.94 -21.97 -0.34
N PHE A 399 13.94 -21.57 0.44
CA PHE A 399 12.58 -21.41 -0.07
C PHE A 399 12.31 -19.96 -0.50
N PHE A 400 11.99 -19.75 -1.78
CA PHE A 400 11.66 -18.43 -2.34
C PHE A 400 10.20 -18.36 -2.81
N TRP A 401 9.54 -17.22 -2.60
CA TRP A 401 8.20 -16.93 -3.12
C TRP A 401 8.04 -15.50 -3.65
N ASP A 402 7.12 -15.31 -4.59
CA ASP A 402 6.71 -14.00 -5.12
C ASP A 402 5.65 -13.33 -4.21
N TYR A 403 5.88 -12.07 -3.85
CA TYR A 403 5.02 -11.32 -2.93
C TYR A 403 3.85 -10.59 -3.63
N GLY A 404 3.51 -10.96 -4.87
CA GLY A 404 2.45 -10.33 -5.64
C GLY A 404 2.81 -8.94 -6.16
N ASN A 405 4.11 -8.68 -6.35
CA ASN A 405 4.63 -7.39 -6.85
C ASN A 405 4.93 -7.40 -8.37
N ALA A 406 4.57 -8.48 -9.07
CA ALA A 406 4.88 -8.77 -10.47
C ALA A 406 6.36 -9.10 -10.75
N PHE A 407 7.11 -9.51 -9.73
CA PHE A 407 8.53 -9.83 -9.87
C PHE A 407 8.79 -10.96 -10.88
N LEU A 408 8.15 -12.12 -10.71
CA LEU A 408 8.37 -13.24 -11.62
C LEU A 408 7.88 -12.94 -13.05
N LEU A 409 6.79 -12.18 -13.19
CA LEU A 409 6.26 -11.79 -14.50
C LEU A 409 7.23 -10.87 -15.24
N GLU A 410 7.74 -9.81 -14.60
CA GLU A 410 8.69 -8.90 -15.22
C GLU A 410 10.05 -9.56 -15.44
N ALA A 411 10.46 -10.49 -14.57
CA ALA A 411 11.64 -11.31 -14.78
C ALA A 411 11.49 -12.25 -16.00
N GLN A 412 10.32 -12.87 -16.19
CA GLN A 412 10.02 -13.65 -17.40
C GLN A 412 10.11 -12.79 -18.66
N ARG A 413 9.51 -11.59 -18.64
CA ARG A 413 9.59 -10.61 -19.75
C ARG A 413 11.02 -10.16 -20.02
N ALA A 414 11.87 -10.16 -19.01
CA ALA A 414 13.30 -9.90 -19.14
C ALA A 414 14.10 -11.11 -19.66
N GLY A 415 13.49 -12.28 -19.84
CA GLY A 415 14.16 -13.52 -20.25
C GLY A 415 14.93 -14.20 -19.12
N ALA A 416 14.51 -14.03 -17.86
CA ALA A 416 15.06 -14.77 -16.74
C ALA A 416 14.48 -16.19 -16.65
N GLU A 417 15.24 -17.11 -16.09
CA GLU A 417 14.88 -18.53 -15.92
C GLU A 417 13.90 -18.72 -14.75
N VAL A 418 12.66 -18.27 -14.93
CA VAL A 418 11.60 -18.33 -13.90
C VAL A 418 10.50 -19.35 -14.22
N GLU A 419 10.54 -19.97 -15.40
CA GLU A 419 9.50 -20.89 -15.85
C GLU A 419 9.59 -22.24 -15.12
N LYS A 420 8.43 -22.82 -14.83
CA LYS A 420 8.36 -24.16 -14.26
C LYS A 420 8.56 -25.20 -15.36
N VAL A 421 9.45 -26.16 -15.16
CA VAL A 421 9.67 -27.26 -16.10
C VAL A 421 8.35 -28.03 -16.30
N GLY A 422 7.88 -28.09 -17.54
CA GLY A 422 6.61 -28.73 -17.90
C GLY A 422 5.35 -27.94 -17.52
N GLY A 423 5.48 -26.70 -17.04
CA GLY A 423 4.37 -25.80 -16.77
C GLY A 423 3.91 -25.01 -18.01
N GLY A 424 2.73 -24.40 -17.94
CA GLY A 424 2.26 -23.46 -18.97
C GLY A 424 3.04 -22.14 -18.95
N ALA A 425 2.81 -21.28 -19.95
CA ALA A 425 3.51 -19.99 -20.13
C ALA A 425 3.34 -18.99 -18.96
N THR A 426 2.48 -19.27 -17.99
CA THR A 426 2.24 -18.43 -16.80
C THR A 426 2.49 -19.19 -15.48
N GLU A 427 3.02 -20.40 -15.56
CA GLU A 427 3.44 -21.17 -14.39
C GLU A 427 4.93 -20.93 -14.10
N PHE A 428 5.19 -20.31 -12.95
CA PHE A 428 6.54 -20.03 -12.51
C PHE A 428 7.09 -21.13 -11.59
N ARG A 429 8.42 -21.25 -11.57
CA ARG A 429 9.18 -22.14 -10.68
C ARG A 429 8.90 -21.84 -9.20
N TYR A 430 8.70 -20.57 -8.89
CA TYR A 430 8.40 -20.10 -7.54
C TYR A 430 6.94 -19.74 -7.39
N PRO A 431 6.30 -20.11 -6.27
CA PRO A 431 4.90 -19.80 -6.09
C PRO A 431 4.69 -18.34 -5.71
N SER A 432 3.50 -17.83 -6.01
CA SER A 432 3.01 -16.62 -5.35
C SER A 432 2.59 -16.94 -3.91
N TYR A 433 2.86 -16.03 -2.97
CA TYR A 433 2.37 -16.15 -1.58
C TYR A 433 0.85 -16.34 -1.54
N VAL A 434 0.10 -15.73 -2.47
CA VAL A 434 -1.35 -15.87 -2.56
C VAL A 434 -1.74 -17.31 -2.87
N GLN A 435 -1.04 -17.95 -3.81
CA GLN A 435 -1.42 -19.28 -4.26
C GLN A 435 -1.03 -20.36 -3.24
N HIS A 436 0.17 -20.29 -2.67
CA HIS A 436 0.70 -21.40 -1.87
C HIS A 436 0.79 -21.16 -0.36
N ILE A 437 0.77 -19.91 0.11
CA ILE A 437 0.83 -19.62 1.55
C ILE A 437 -0.55 -19.20 2.04
N MET A 438 -1.14 -18.18 1.43
CA MET A 438 -2.39 -17.57 1.90
C MET A 438 -3.65 -18.19 1.28
N GLY A 439 -3.56 -18.85 0.12
CA GLY A 439 -4.74 -19.40 -0.57
C GLY A 439 -5.48 -20.42 0.28
N ASP A 440 -4.73 -21.28 0.95
CA ASP A 440 -5.24 -22.25 1.92
C ASP A 440 -5.89 -21.61 3.14
N ILE A 441 -5.48 -20.40 3.52
CA ILE A 441 -6.02 -19.62 4.64
C ILE A 441 -7.31 -18.92 4.18
N PHE A 442 -7.30 -18.35 2.98
CA PHE A 442 -8.48 -17.75 2.36
C PHE A 442 -9.60 -18.77 2.13
N SER A 443 -9.27 -20.00 1.74
CA SER A 443 -10.24 -21.10 1.61
C SER A 443 -10.92 -21.50 2.92
N LEU A 444 -10.29 -21.23 4.07
CA LEU A 444 -10.91 -21.38 5.39
C LEU A 444 -11.80 -20.17 5.76
N GLY A 445 -11.91 -19.17 4.89
CA GLY A 445 -12.61 -17.92 5.14
C GLY A 445 -11.79 -16.88 5.90
N PHE A 446 -10.57 -17.20 6.35
CA PHE A 446 -9.70 -16.26 7.05
C PHE A 446 -9.22 -15.18 6.10
N GLY A 447 -9.34 -13.93 6.53
CA GLY A 447 -8.96 -12.77 5.72
C GLY A 447 -9.10 -11.48 6.52
N PRO A 448 -8.73 -10.34 5.92
CA PRO A 448 -8.60 -9.09 6.64
C PRO A 448 -9.94 -8.64 7.25
N PHE A 449 -9.99 -8.60 8.57
CA PHE A 449 -11.03 -7.98 9.36
C PHE A 449 -10.45 -6.74 10.03
N ARG A 450 -11.07 -5.59 9.79
CA ARG A 450 -10.56 -4.27 10.19
C ARG A 450 -11.66 -3.45 10.80
N TRP A 451 -11.31 -2.61 11.75
CA TRP A 451 -12.22 -1.66 12.36
C TRP A 451 -11.51 -0.35 12.69
N VAL A 452 -12.31 0.69 12.89
CA VAL A 452 -11.87 2.04 13.23
C VAL A 452 -12.79 2.57 14.33
N CYS A 453 -12.22 3.05 15.43
CA CYS A 453 -12.94 3.70 16.51
C CYS A 453 -13.24 5.14 16.11
N THR A 454 -14.51 5.43 15.82
CA THR A 454 -14.96 6.71 15.27
C THR A 454 -14.93 7.86 16.28
N SER A 455 -14.72 7.56 17.57
CA SER A 455 -14.40 8.54 18.62
C SER A 455 -13.02 9.18 18.45
N GLY A 456 -12.08 8.49 17.80
CA GLY A 456 -10.67 8.88 17.76
C GLY A 456 -9.91 8.66 19.07
N ASP A 457 -10.51 8.00 20.07
CA ASP A 457 -9.88 7.70 21.37
C ASP A 457 -9.08 6.39 21.31
N ALA A 458 -7.82 6.43 21.75
CA ALA A 458 -6.97 5.26 21.83
C ALA A 458 -7.44 4.24 22.88
N ARG A 459 -8.23 4.68 23.88
CA ARG A 459 -8.84 3.80 24.88
C ARG A 459 -9.89 2.89 24.26
N ASP A 460 -10.71 3.42 23.36
CA ASP A 460 -11.68 2.60 22.61
C ASP A 460 -10.96 1.54 21.78
N LEU A 461 -9.82 1.90 21.18
CA LEU A 461 -9.02 0.93 20.43
C LEU A 461 -8.51 -0.19 21.33
N ALA A 462 -7.97 0.15 22.50
CA ALA A 462 -7.51 -0.85 23.48
C ALA A 462 -8.65 -1.78 23.94
N VAL A 463 -9.84 -1.22 24.22
CA VAL A 463 -11.03 -2.01 24.56
C VAL A 463 -11.42 -2.94 23.41
N THR A 464 -11.43 -2.46 22.16
CA THR A 464 -11.74 -3.31 21.01
C THR A 464 -10.68 -4.37 20.73
N ASP A 465 -9.40 -4.11 21.05
CA ASP A 465 -8.32 -5.10 20.98
C ASP A 465 -8.61 -6.25 21.99
N ASP A 466 -9.01 -5.91 23.23
CA ASP A 466 -9.36 -6.88 24.28
C ASP A 466 -10.63 -7.69 23.95
N ILE A 467 -11.67 -7.02 23.42
CA ILE A 467 -12.90 -7.68 22.94
C ILE A 467 -12.55 -8.70 21.84
N ALA A 468 -11.77 -8.28 20.84
CA ALA A 468 -11.40 -9.15 19.74
C ALA A 468 -10.59 -10.36 20.22
N ALA A 469 -9.63 -10.17 21.13
CA ALA A 469 -8.85 -11.27 21.72
C ALA A 469 -9.75 -12.28 22.45
N THR A 470 -10.61 -11.78 23.35
CA THR A 470 -11.53 -12.61 24.15
C THR A 470 -12.46 -13.43 23.25
N VAL A 471 -13.07 -12.80 22.24
CA VAL A 471 -13.96 -13.49 21.30
C VAL A 471 -13.22 -14.60 20.55
N LEU A 472 -12.01 -14.32 20.05
CA LEU A 472 -11.23 -15.33 19.32
C LEU A 472 -10.83 -16.52 20.21
N GLU A 473 -10.51 -16.26 21.48
CA GLU A 473 -10.19 -17.31 22.47
C GLU A 473 -11.38 -18.22 22.76
N GLU A 474 -12.57 -17.63 22.95
CA GLU A 474 -13.80 -18.38 23.21
C GLU A 474 -14.21 -19.25 22.02
N ILE A 475 -14.25 -18.69 20.81
CA ILE A 475 -14.65 -19.45 19.62
C ILE A 475 -13.57 -20.44 19.18
N GLY A 476 -12.30 -20.16 19.48
CA GLY A 476 -11.16 -21.02 19.16
C GLY A 476 -11.10 -22.32 19.97
N ALA A 477 -11.84 -22.42 21.08
CA ALA A 477 -11.85 -23.61 21.93
C ALA A 477 -12.42 -24.86 21.22
N ASN A 478 -13.39 -24.68 20.32
CA ASN A 478 -14.21 -25.75 19.72
C ASN A 478 -14.10 -25.81 18.19
N VAL A 479 -12.88 -25.68 17.66
CA VAL A 479 -12.59 -25.78 16.22
C VAL A 479 -11.44 -26.75 15.94
N SER A 480 -11.28 -27.13 14.68
CA SER A 480 -10.18 -27.98 14.21
C SER A 480 -8.82 -27.31 14.45
N ASP A 481 -7.76 -28.12 14.56
CA ASP A 481 -6.40 -27.60 14.81
C ASP A 481 -5.93 -26.61 13.74
N ARG A 482 -6.30 -26.85 12.47
CA ARG A 482 -5.98 -25.95 11.36
C ARG A 482 -6.60 -24.56 11.55
N ILE A 483 -7.84 -24.48 12.02
CA ILE A 483 -8.53 -23.20 12.30
C ILE A 483 -7.99 -22.59 13.59
N ARG A 484 -7.81 -23.40 14.64
CA ARG A 484 -7.27 -22.98 15.94
C ARG A 484 -5.90 -22.31 15.78
N GLN A 485 -5.03 -22.86 14.94
CA GLN A 485 -3.73 -22.27 14.64
C GLN A 485 -3.87 -20.85 14.07
N GLN A 486 -4.80 -20.64 13.12
CA GLN A 486 -5.01 -19.31 12.55
C GLN A 486 -5.57 -18.33 13.59
N TYR A 487 -6.46 -18.76 14.48
CA TYR A 487 -6.89 -17.92 15.60
C TYR A 487 -5.74 -17.59 16.55
N ASN A 488 -4.91 -18.58 16.92
CA ASN A 488 -3.76 -18.36 17.80
C ASN A 488 -2.77 -17.32 17.23
N ASP A 489 -2.46 -17.39 15.94
CA ASP A 489 -1.59 -16.41 15.29
C ASP A 489 -2.18 -14.98 15.39
N ASN A 490 -3.51 -14.85 15.25
CA ASN A 490 -4.21 -13.57 15.30
C ASN A 490 -4.45 -13.06 16.73
N ILE A 491 -4.61 -13.97 17.71
CA ILE A 491 -4.65 -13.66 19.15
C ILE A 491 -3.29 -13.15 19.60
N HIS A 492 -2.20 -13.81 19.17
CA HIS A 492 -0.85 -13.34 19.44
C HIS A 492 -0.63 -11.94 18.86
N TRP A 493 -1.02 -11.74 17.59
CA TRP A 493 -0.95 -10.42 16.96
C TRP A 493 -1.72 -9.35 17.73
N ILE A 494 -3.00 -9.57 18.05
CA ILE A 494 -3.84 -8.52 18.65
C ILE A 494 -3.34 -8.13 20.06
N ARG A 495 -2.84 -9.09 20.84
CA ARG A 495 -2.26 -8.87 22.17
C ARG A 495 -0.94 -8.09 22.14
N GLU A 496 -0.18 -8.18 21.04
CA GLU A 496 1.09 -7.47 20.87
C GLU A 496 0.97 -6.14 20.08
N ALA A 497 -0.06 -6.00 19.24
CA ALA A 497 -0.19 -4.89 18.29
C ALA A 497 -0.12 -3.50 18.94
N GLY A 498 -0.73 -3.34 20.13
CA GLY A 498 -0.69 -2.09 20.89
C GLY A 498 0.73 -1.68 21.32
N LYS A 499 1.58 -2.64 21.70
CA LYS A 499 2.96 -2.39 22.17
C LYS A 499 3.86 -1.87 21.05
N HIS A 500 3.56 -2.22 19.81
CA HIS A 500 4.33 -1.81 18.64
C HIS A 500 4.01 -0.39 18.14
N LYS A 501 3.00 0.30 18.70
CA LYS A 501 2.64 1.70 18.39
C LYS A 501 2.53 1.98 16.88
N MET A 502 1.84 1.11 16.15
CA MET A 502 1.72 1.17 14.68
C MET A 502 0.55 2.02 14.16
N VAL A 503 -0.26 2.57 15.07
CA VAL A 503 -1.42 3.40 14.72
C VAL A 503 -0.94 4.75 14.16
N VAL A 504 -1.44 5.10 12.98
CA VAL A 504 -1.19 6.39 12.33
C VAL A 504 -2.52 6.88 11.75
N GLY A 505 -2.88 8.13 12.04
CA GLY A 505 -4.19 8.68 11.66
C GLY A 505 -5.28 8.23 12.63
N SER A 506 -6.34 7.61 12.09
CA SER A 506 -7.47 7.12 12.86
C SER A 506 -7.08 5.96 13.79
N GLN A 507 -7.79 5.86 14.92
CA GLN A 507 -7.64 4.74 15.86
C GLN A 507 -8.24 3.49 15.22
N ALA A 508 -7.37 2.63 14.70
CA ALA A 508 -7.75 1.53 13.85
C ALA A 508 -6.92 0.28 14.13
N ARG A 509 -7.50 -0.88 13.84
CA ARG A 509 -6.86 -2.18 13.96
C ARG A 509 -7.32 -3.14 12.87
N ILE A 510 -6.52 -4.17 12.67
CA ILE A 510 -6.74 -5.25 11.74
C ILE A 510 -6.26 -6.57 12.34
N LEU A 511 -6.93 -7.65 11.98
CA LEU A 511 -6.51 -9.04 12.17
C LEU A 511 -7.11 -9.90 11.05
N TYR A 512 -6.81 -11.18 11.00
CA TYR A 512 -7.48 -12.15 10.13
C TYR A 512 -8.46 -12.99 10.95
N SER A 513 -9.65 -13.17 10.39
CA SER A 513 -10.66 -14.06 10.96
C SER A 513 -11.53 -14.67 9.85
N ASP A 514 -12.08 -15.85 10.10
CA ASP A 514 -13.10 -16.49 9.27
C ASP A 514 -14.47 -15.82 9.41
N GLN A 515 -15.48 -16.34 8.70
CA GLN A 515 -16.86 -15.84 8.78
C GLN A 515 -17.38 -15.76 10.22
N ARG A 516 -17.21 -16.83 11.01
CA ARG A 516 -17.77 -16.91 12.37
C ARG A 516 -17.12 -15.88 13.27
N GLY A 517 -15.79 -15.81 13.29
CA GLY A 517 -15.08 -14.85 14.13
C GLY A 517 -15.35 -13.41 13.72
N ARG A 518 -15.48 -13.09 12.42
CA ARG A 518 -15.87 -11.73 11.98
C ARG A 518 -17.25 -11.34 12.52
N VAL A 519 -18.23 -12.24 12.44
CA VAL A 519 -19.58 -12.00 12.94
C VAL A 519 -19.56 -11.83 14.47
N CYS A 520 -18.89 -12.72 15.20
CA CYS A 520 -18.82 -12.65 16.66
C CYS A 520 -18.13 -11.38 17.14
N ILE A 521 -16.99 -10.99 16.55
CA ILE A 521 -16.29 -9.76 16.91
C ILE A 521 -17.15 -8.54 16.58
N ALA A 522 -17.79 -8.50 15.40
CA ALA A 522 -18.64 -7.37 15.02
C ALA A 522 -19.84 -7.20 15.97
N LEU A 523 -20.48 -8.29 16.38
CA LEU A 523 -21.58 -8.24 17.35
C LEU A 523 -21.10 -7.79 18.73
N ALA A 524 -19.94 -8.26 19.19
CA ALA A 524 -19.36 -7.89 20.47
C ALA A 524 -18.91 -6.41 20.51
N ILE A 525 -18.38 -5.87 19.42
CA ILE A 525 -18.04 -4.43 19.32
C ILE A 525 -19.29 -3.55 19.26
N ASN A 526 -20.41 -4.08 18.76
CA ASN A 526 -21.67 -3.35 18.65
C ASN A 526 -22.44 -3.28 19.98
N GLN A 527 -22.25 -4.24 20.88
CA GLN A 527 -22.78 -4.24 22.25
C GLN A 527 -22.02 -3.25 23.12
#